data_AF-A0A5E4J1G5-F1
#
_entry.id   AF-A0A5E4J1G5-F1
#
_cell.length_a   1.000
_cell.length_b   1.000
_cell.length_c   1.000
_cell.angle_alpha   90.00
_cell.angle_beta   90.00
_cell.angle_gamma   90.00
#
_symmetry.space_group_name_H-M   'P 1'
#
loop_
_entity.id
_entity.type
_entity.pdbx_description
1 polymer ?
#
loop_
_entity_poly.entity_id
_entity_poly.type
_entity_poly.pdbx_seq_one_letter_code
_entity_poly.pdbx_strand_id
1 'polypeptide(L)'
;MKKLLTLTLSLAGLAFAADLAVPVDQPICKVYSLIQTIASIIGVIMLAYSGFQLIASTDMADRQNAKNIMLGTIIGIVIIWLAPYVIGFLTGSGSCGF
;
A
#
# COMPACT_ATOMS: atom_id res chain seq x y z
N MET A 1 10.40 -8.33 -20.30
CA MET A 1 9.59 -8.28 -19.07
C MET A 1 10.40 -7.98 -17.80
N LYS A 2 11.63 -8.48 -17.62
CA LYS A 2 12.48 -8.19 -16.44
C LYS A 2 12.72 -6.69 -16.17
N LYS A 3 12.85 -5.87 -17.24
CA LYS A 3 13.06 -4.42 -17.15
C LYS A 3 11.86 -3.64 -16.57
N LEU A 4 10.63 -4.15 -16.74
CA LEU A 4 9.42 -3.53 -16.20
C LEU A 4 9.35 -3.71 -14.68
N LEU A 5 9.74 -4.90 -14.21
CA LEU A 5 9.73 -5.28 -12.80
C LEU A 5 10.82 -4.57 -11.99
N THR A 6 12.00 -4.31 -12.59
CA THR A 6 13.05 -3.51 -11.95
C THR A 6 12.67 -2.02 -11.86
N LEU A 7 11.89 -1.51 -12.83
CA LEU A 7 11.47 -0.11 -12.85
C LEU A 7 10.38 0.17 -11.79
N THR A 8 9.46 -0.77 -11.58
CA THR A 8 8.46 -0.68 -10.49
C THR A 8 9.10 -0.76 -9.10
N LEU A 9 10.17 -1.55 -8.97
CA LEU A 9 10.89 -1.71 -7.70
C LEU A 9 11.70 -0.45 -7.33
N SER A 10 12.34 0.19 -8.31
CA SER A 10 13.06 1.46 -8.08
C SER A 10 12.11 2.63 -7.83
N LEU A 11 10.93 2.64 -8.46
CA LEU A 11 9.92 3.67 -8.24
C LEU A 11 9.29 3.56 -6.84
N ALA A 12 9.09 2.34 -6.35
CA ALA A 12 8.77 2.11 -4.94
C ALA A 12 9.87 2.68 -4.04
N GLY A 13 11.14 2.41 -4.36
CA GLY A 13 12.32 3.01 -3.72
C GLY A 13 12.25 4.54 -3.54
N LEU A 14 11.89 5.27 -4.61
CA LEU A 14 11.73 6.72 -4.58
C LEU A 14 10.53 7.17 -3.74
N ALA A 15 9.42 6.43 -3.76
CA ALA A 15 8.26 6.74 -2.93
C ALA A 15 8.59 6.65 -1.43
N PHE A 16 9.46 5.71 -1.03
CA PHE A 16 9.93 5.60 0.36
C PHE A 16 10.89 6.73 0.79
N ALA A 17 11.64 7.31 -0.15
CA ALA A 17 12.56 8.41 0.15
C ALA A 17 11.85 9.75 0.37
N ALA A 18 10.71 9.98 -0.31
CA ALA A 18 9.91 11.18 -0.15
C ALA A 18 9.26 11.29 1.24
N ASP A 19 8.92 10.15 1.84
CA ASP A 19 8.25 10.04 3.14
C ASP A 19 9.12 10.53 4.32
N LEU A 20 10.45 10.39 4.20
CA LEU A 20 11.39 10.76 5.26
C LEU A 20 11.76 12.26 5.24
N ALA A 21 11.52 12.96 4.13
CA ALA A 21 11.90 14.37 3.91
C ALA A 21 10.89 15.39 4.49
N VAL A 22 10.01 14.96 5.40
CA VAL A 22 9.03 15.84 6.06
C VAL A 22 9.73 16.76 7.07
N PRO A 23 9.50 18.09 7.01
CA PRO A 23 10.04 19.05 7.96
C PRO A 23 9.40 18.88 9.36
N VAL A 24 10.18 19.22 10.41
CA VAL A 24 9.94 18.91 11.84
C VAL A 24 8.75 19.67 12.45
N ASP A 25 8.20 20.63 11.74
CA ASP A 25 7.09 21.48 12.17
C ASP A 25 5.74 20.74 12.26
N GLN A 26 5.60 19.54 11.67
CA GLN A 26 4.36 18.75 11.71
C GLN A 26 4.56 17.26 12.07
N PRO A 27 4.64 16.90 13.36
CA PRO A 27 4.93 15.54 13.79
C PRO A 27 3.86 14.52 13.36
N ILE A 28 2.62 14.97 13.17
CA ILE A 28 1.50 14.14 12.72
C ILE A 28 1.76 13.58 11.32
N CYS A 29 2.30 14.40 10.41
CA CYS A 29 2.53 13.99 9.02
C CYS A 29 3.59 12.89 8.91
N LYS A 30 4.66 12.99 9.71
CA LYS A 30 5.73 11.98 9.78
C LYS A 30 5.20 10.61 10.23
N VAL A 31 4.25 10.58 11.14
CA VAL A 31 3.68 9.32 11.66
C VAL A 31 2.74 8.70 10.64
N TYR A 32 1.88 9.50 10.00
CA TYR A 32 0.97 9.00 8.96
C TYR A 32 1.72 8.42 7.76
N SER A 33 2.78 9.11 7.33
CA SER A 33 3.60 8.73 6.19
C SER A 33 4.34 7.40 6.45
N LEU A 34 4.93 7.25 7.64
CA LEU A 34 5.54 5.99 8.10
C LEU A 34 4.55 4.82 8.14
N ILE A 35 3.34 5.05 8.67
CA ILE A 35 2.30 4.02 8.73
C ILE A 35 1.86 3.62 7.33
N GLN A 36 1.61 4.58 6.45
CA GLN A 36 1.22 4.33 5.06
C GLN A 36 2.29 3.51 4.33
N THR A 37 3.56 3.83 4.53
CA THR A 37 4.70 3.11 3.96
C THR A 37 4.71 1.65 4.43
N ILE A 38 4.64 1.40 5.73
CA ILE A 38 4.64 0.04 6.29
C ILE A 38 3.40 -0.74 5.83
N ALA A 39 2.24 -0.10 5.83
CA ALA A 39 0.99 -0.71 5.39
C ALA A 39 1.02 -1.09 3.90
N SER A 40 1.65 -0.27 3.06
CA SER A 40 1.82 -0.57 1.63
C SER A 40 2.71 -1.80 1.39
N ILE A 41 3.78 -1.95 2.17
CA ILE A 41 4.70 -3.11 2.09
C ILE A 41 3.97 -4.40 2.49
N ILE A 42 3.23 -4.36 3.61
CA ILE A 42 2.43 -5.50 4.06
C ILE A 42 1.36 -5.85 3.03
N GLY A 43 0.71 -4.85 2.44
CA GLY A 43 -0.27 -5.04 1.37
C GLY A 43 0.30 -5.79 0.17
N VAL A 44 1.49 -5.41 -0.31
CA VAL A 44 2.14 -6.08 -1.44
C VAL A 44 2.50 -7.53 -1.10
N ILE A 45 2.98 -7.80 0.12
CA ILE A 45 3.31 -9.16 0.58
C ILE A 45 2.05 -10.04 0.64
N MET A 46 0.95 -9.53 1.22
CA MET A 46 -0.32 -10.25 1.30
C MET A 46 -0.92 -10.51 -0.09
N LEU A 47 -0.75 -9.59 -1.03
CA LEU A 47 -1.22 -9.75 -2.40
C LEU A 47 -0.41 -10.84 -3.12
N ALA A 48 0.91 -10.88 -2.92
CA ALA A 48 1.75 -11.95 -3.44
C ALA A 48 1.40 -13.33 -2.84
N TYR A 49 1.14 -13.39 -1.53
CA TYR A 49 0.75 -14.63 -0.84
C TYR A 49 -0.60 -15.18 -1.35
N SER A 50 -1.62 -14.33 -1.40
CA SER A 50 -2.95 -14.71 -1.92
C SER A 50 -2.92 -15.09 -3.39
N GLY A 51 -2.11 -14.41 -4.21
CA GLY A 51 -1.89 -14.75 -5.62
C GLY A 51 -1.24 -16.13 -5.79
N PHE A 52 -0.23 -16.45 -4.98
CA PHE A 52 0.38 -17.78 -5.01
C PHE A 52 -0.59 -18.87 -4.57
N GLN A 53 -1.38 -18.63 -3.51
CA GLN A 53 -2.36 -19.59 -3.02
C GLN A 53 -3.51 -19.83 -4.01
N LEU A 54 -3.89 -18.81 -4.79
CA LEU A 54 -4.87 -18.96 -5.87
C LEU A 54 -4.38 -19.92 -6.95
N ILE A 55 -3.09 -19.87 -7.30
CA ILE A 55 -2.49 -20.71 -8.35
C ILE A 55 -2.23 -22.14 -7.84
N ALA A 56 -1.81 -22.29 -6.58
CA ALA A 56 -1.47 -23.58 -5.98
C ALA A 56 -2.70 -24.44 -5.61
N SER A 57 -3.89 -23.85 -5.52
CA SER A 57 -5.10 -24.55 -5.08
C SER A 57 -5.72 -25.44 -6.17
N THR A 58 -5.87 -26.73 -5.85
CA THR A 58 -6.49 -27.75 -6.70
C THR A 58 -7.98 -27.92 -6.41
N ASP A 59 -8.41 -27.61 -5.19
CA ASP A 59 -9.78 -27.77 -4.71
C ASP A 59 -10.61 -26.47 -4.81
N MET A 60 -11.92 -26.60 -5.02
CA MET A 60 -12.83 -25.47 -5.24
C MET A 60 -13.01 -24.62 -3.97
N ALA A 61 -12.96 -25.24 -2.79
CA ALA A 61 -13.05 -24.55 -1.51
C ALA A 61 -11.84 -23.63 -1.27
N ASP A 62 -10.64 -24.12 -1.57
CA ASP A 62 -9.40 -23.36 -1.39
C ASP A 62 -9.28 -22.20 -2.37
N ARG A 63 -9.82 -22.37 -3.59
CA ARG A 63 -9.93 -21.29 -4.58
C ARG A 63 -10.84 -20.16 -4.11
N GLN A 64 -11.95 -20.49 -3.44
CA GLN A 64 -12.88 -19.48 -2.93
C GLN A 64 -12.25 -18.71 -1.75
N ASN A 65 -11.55 -19.42 -0.86
CA ASN A 65 -10.82 -18.78 0.25
C ASN A 65 -9.69 -17.88 -0.24
N ALA A 66 -8.89 -18.32 -1.22
CA ALA A 66 -7.82 -17.51 -1.80
C ALA A 66 -8.36 -16.22 -2.44
N LYS A 67 -9.51 -16.29 -3.14
CA LYS A 67 -10.19 -15.10 -3.70
C LYS A 67 -10.66 -14.13 -2.62
N ASN A 68 -11.20 -14.63 -1.51
CA ASN A 68 -11.63 -13.76 -0.41
C ASN A 68 -10.45 -13.01 0.22
N ILE A 69 -9.32 -13.68 0.44
CA ILE A 69 -8.10 -13.04 0.96
C ILE A 69 -7.55 -12.01 -0.03
N MET A 70 -7.56 -12.34 -1.33
CA MET A 70 -7.13 -11.43 -2.39
C MET A 70 -8.01 -10.16 -2.44
N LEU A 71 -9.34 -10.32 -2.38
CA LEU A 71 -10.28 -9.20 -2.34
C LEU A 71 -10.10 -8.35 -1.07
N GLY A 72 -9.96 -8.98 0.09
CA GLY A 72 -9.69 -8.27 1.35
C GLY A 72 -8.39 -7.45 1.29
N THR A 73 -7.35 -7.99 0.65
CA THR A 73 -6.08 -7.29 0.46
C THR A 73 -6.21 -6.09 -0.48
N ILE A 74 -6.96 -6.25 -1.59
CA ILE A 74 -7.23 -5.14 -2.53
C ILE A 74 -7.99 -4.02 -1.83
N ILE A 75 -9.02 -4.34 -1.05
CA ILE A 75 -9.80 -3.36 -0.29
C ILE A 75 -8.91 -2.63 0.72
N GLY A 76 -8.04 -3.35 1.44
CA GLY A 76 -7.08 -2.76 2.37
C GLY A 76 -6.15 -1.75 1.70
N ILE A 77 -5.61 -2.09 0.53
CA ILE A 77 -4.74 -1.18 -0.25
C ILE A 77 -5.52 0.06 -0.70
N VAL A 78 -6.76 -0.10 -1.17
CA VAL A 78 -7.61 1.03 -1.57
C VAL A 78 -7.86 1.98 -0.40
N ILE A 79 -8.14 1.46 0.80
CA ILE A 79 -8.36 2.29 2.00
C ILE A 79 -7.12 3.10 2.37
N ILE A 80 -5.93 2.50 2.32
CA ILE A 80 -4.65 3.18 2.61
C ILE A 80 -4.45 4.37 1.67
N TRP A 81 -4.77 4.20 0.39
CA TRP A 81 -4.66 5.27 -0.61
C TRP A 81 -5.77 6.32 -0.50
N LEU A 82 -6.93 5.95 0.03
CA LEU A 82 -8.06 6.86 0.24
C LEU A 82 -7.86 7.76 1.48
N ALA A 83 -7.16 7.27 2.49
CA ALA A 83 -6.88 7.99 3.73
C ALA A 83 -6.32 9.43 3.53
N PRO A 84 -5.24 9.65 2.74
CA PRO A 84 -4.72 11.00 2.53
C PRO A 84 -5.71 11.92 1.80
N TYR A 85 -6.53 11.38 0.89
CA TYR A 85 -7.53 12.14 0.16
C TYR A 85 -8.62 12.69 1.10
N VAL A 86 -9.07 11.88 2.05
CA VAL A 86 -10.07 12.28 3.05
C VAL A 86 -9.49 13.31 4.02
N ILE A 87 -8.25 13.12 4.46
CA ILE A 87 -7.58 14.08 5.37
C ILE A 87 -7.41 15.43 4.68
N GLY A 88 -6.97 15.45 3.41
CA GLY A 88 -6.83 16.69 2.63
C GLY A 88 -8.15 17.44 2.41
N PHE A 89 -9.27 16.72 2.30
CA PHE A 89 -10.61 17.33 2.22
C PHE A 89 -11.06 17.95 3.54
N LEU A 90 -10.70 17.35 4.69
CA LEU A 90 -11.13 17.80 6.01
C LEU A 90 -10.28 18.94 6.58
N THR A 91 -8.98 18.98 6.28
CA THR A 91 -8.07 19.98 6.87
C THR A 91 -8.03 21.30 6.11
N GLY A 92 -8.66 21.40 4.92
CA GLY A 92 -8.81 22.64 4.13
C GLY A 92 -7.51 23.35 3.72
N SER A 93 -6.35 22.80 4.11
CA SER A 93 -5.01 23.36 3.94
C SER A 93 -3.99 22.23 4.11
N GLY A 94 -3.20 21.97 3.07
CA GLY A 94 -2.26 20.84 2.93
C GLY A 94 -1.08 20.92 3.89
N SER A 95 -1.27 20.40 5.10
CA SER A 95 -0.24 20.43 6.13
C SER A 95 0.66 19.19 6.11
N CYS A 96 0.18 18.07 5.53
CA CYS A 96 0.99 16.90 5.23
C CYS A 96 1.19 16.82 3.72
N GLY A 97 2.38 17.20 3.26
CA GLY A 97 2.74 17.36 1.86
C GLY A 97 2.38 16.17 0.99
N PHE A 98 1.28 16.33 0.25
CA PHE A 98 1.06 15.81 -1.09
C PHE A 98 0.51 16.95 -1.95
#